data_AF-S2YCE5-F1
#
_entry.id   AF-S2YCE5-F1
#
_cell.length_a   1.000
_cell.length_b   1.000
_cell.length_c   1.000
_cell.angle_alpha   90.00
_cell.angle_beta   90.00
_cell.angle_gamma   90.00
#
_symmetry.space_group_name_H-M   'P 1'
#
loop_
_entity.id
_entity.type
_entity.pdbx_description
1 polymer ?
#
loop_
_entity_poly.entity_id
_entity_poly.type
_entity_poly.pdbx_seq_one_letter_code
_entity_poly.pdbx_strand_id
1 'polypeptide(L)'
;MQQVGERSKIRSSTGMWKFFVYSFIGAFMFFVPVTIGGKNSIMLDHIVSWIQANATGVLPYYSLVLILAGALYPFYSGTWKKSTVNMVFSFFKIIGLVVGIMIVFGFGPAWLFAPDMGPFLFDKLVISVGLLVPIGAVFLALLVGYGLLEFIGVLMQPIMRPIWRTPGRSAIDAVASFVGSYSLGLLITNRVYKEGKYTAREAAIIATGFSTVSATFMVIVAKTLGLMDMWNLYFWVTLIVTFIVTAITTRIWPLNRIKDDYYEGSVPQPEVKPEGSRLTAAWNEAQETVKQSPSLLARRFINGYGDFTINFINWITWFSVSRIHADI
;
A
#
# COMPACT_ATOMS: atom_id res chain seq x y z
N MET A 1 37.22 12.18 -29.72
CA MET A 1 36.45 11.96 -30.97
C MET A 1 35.72 10.63 -30.83
N GLN A 2 34.40 10.65 -31.09
CA GLN A 2 33.45 9.51 -31.22
C GLN A 2 33.28 8.64 -29.96
N GLN A 3 32.12 8.59 -29.33
CA GLN A 3 30.90 8.03 -29.92
C GLN A 3 29.67 8.94 -29.75
N VAL A 4 29.24 9.48 -30.89
CA VAL A 4 27.92 10.06 -31.12
C VAL A 4 27.01 8.93 -31.59
N GLY A 5 25.87 8.76 -30.93
CA GLY A 5 24.61 8.35 -31.57
C GLY A 5 24.46 6.89 -31.98
N GLU A 6 23.84 6.10 -31.10
CA GLU A 6 22.78 5.19 -31.55
C GLU A 6 21.45 5.65 -30.97
N ARG A 7 20.73 6.50 -31.73
CA ARG A 7 19.28 6.61 -31.56
C ARG A 7 18.70 5.23 -31.85
N SER A 8 18.33 4.51 -30.79
CA SER A 8 17.63 3.24 -30.92
C SER A 8 16.36 3.48 -31.74
N LYS A 9 16.30 2.82 -32.90
CA LYS A 9 15.17 2.85 -33.83
C LYS A 9 13.88 2.56 -33.04
N ILE A 10 12.91 3.46 -33.13
CA ILE A 10 11.53 3.25 -32.68
C ILE A 10 11.00 2.02 -33.43
N ARG A 11 11.12 0.84 -32.81
CA ARG A 11 10.62 -0.44 -33.32
C ARG A 11 9.32 -0.79 -32.59
N SER A 12 8.24 -0.72 -33.37
CA SER A 12 6.86 -1.20 -33.20
C SER A 12 6.18 -1.02 -31.82
N SER A 13 5.10 -0.22 -31.87
CA SER A 13 4.00 -0.02 -30.92
C SER A 13 3.19 -1.28 -30.55
N THR A 14 3.80 -2.47 -30.56
CA THR A 14 3.10 -3.73 -30.33
C THR A 14 2.98 -3.99 -28.83
N GLY A 15 1.96 -3.40 -28.19
CA GLY A 15 1.67 -3.65 -26.78
C GLY A 15 1.22 -2.44 -25.97
N MET A 16 1.27 -1.22 -26.50
CA MET A 16 0.86 -0.02 -25.74
C MET A 16 -0.64 0.01 -25.40
N TRP A 17 -1.49 -0.75 -26.09
CA TRP A 17 -2.87 -0.94 -25.64
C TRP A 17 -2.94 -1.52 -24.21
N LYS A 18 -1.95 -2.34 -23.82
CA LYS A 18 -1.84 -2.91 -22.47
C LYS A 18 -1.61 -1.82 -21.43
N PHE A 19 -0.79 -0.81 -21.76
CA PHE A 19 -0.63 0.38 -20.91
C PHE A 19 -2.00 0.98 -20.64
N PHE A 20 -2.74 1.38 -21.67
CA PHE A 20 -4.03 2.05 -21.51
C PHE A 20 -5.05 1.17 -20.78
N VAL A 21 -5.23 -0.08 -21.18
CA VAL A 21 -6.26 -0.95 -20.60
C VAL A 21 -5.93 -1.34 -19.16
N TYR A 22 -4.74 -1.86 -18.88
CA TYR A 22 -4.41 -2.33 -17.53
C TYR A 22 -4.14 -1.19 -16.55
N SER A 23 -3.58 -0.08 -17.04
CA SER A 23 -3.43 1.13 -16.21
C SER A 23 -4.78 1.76 -15.93
N PHE A 24 -5.73 1.74 -16.89
CA PHE A 24 -7.09 2.19 -16.64
C PHE A 24 -7.81 1.29 -15.63
N ILE A 25 -7.72 -0.04 -15.76
CA ILE A 25 -8.32 -0.96 -14.79
C ILE A 25 -7.71 -0.74 -13.40
N GLY A 26 -6.38 -0.68 -13.28
CA GLY A 26 -5.71 -0.39 -12.02
C GLY A 26 -6.15 0.97 -11.46
N ALA A 27 -6.09 2.03 -12.27
CA ALA A 27 -6.47 3.36 -11.83
C ALA A 27 -7.95 3.46 -11.40
N PHE A 28 -8.85 2.83 -12.15
CA PHE A 28 -10.27 2.76 -11.82
C PHE A 28 -10.49 2.05 -10.48
N MET A 29 -9.81 0.93 -10.26
CA MET A 29 -9.95 0.15 -9.03
C MET A 29 -9.43 0.88 -7.78
N PHE A 30 -8.39 1.71 -7.92
CA PHE A 30 -7.71 2.39 -6.81
C PHE A 30 -8.10 3.86 -6.59
N PHE A 31 -8.47 4.59 -7.64
CA PHE A 31 -8.58 6.06 -7.59
C PHE A 31 -9.95 6.60 -7.95
N VAL A 32 -10.84 5.81 -8.55
CA VAL A 32 -12.17 6.29 -8.93
C VAL A 32 -13.15 5.94 -7.81
N PRO A 33 -13.59 6.94 -7.00
CA PRO A 33 -14.63 6.71 -6.02
C PRO A 33 -15.97 6.53 -6.74
N VAL A 34 -16.72 5.51 -6.34
CA VAL A 34 -18.06 5.21 -6.84
C VAL A 34 -19.01 5.15 -5.66
N THR A 35 -20.21 5.68 -5.83
CA THR A 35 -21.26 5.59 -4.81
C THR A 35 -22.10 4.34 -5.07
N ILE A 36 -21.95 3.32 -4.23
CA ILE A 36 -22.78 2.09 -4.27
C ILE A 36 -23.44 1.94 -2.89
N GLY A 37 -24.77 1.80 -2.86
CA GLY A 37 -25.51 1.63 -1.61
C GLY A 37 -25.36 2.79 -0.60
N GLY A 38 -25.15 4.02 -1.08
CA GLY A 38 -24.97 5.22 -0.25
C GLY A 38 -23.58 5.41 0.36
N LYS A 39 -22.65 4.44 0.17
CA LYS A 39 -21.23 4.56 0.55
C LYS A 39 -20.44 5.05 -0.67
N ASN A 40 -19.80 6.21 -0.57
CA ASN A 40 -18.88 6.69 -1.60
C ASN A 40 -17.46 6.22 -1.26
N SER A 41 -16.92 5.30 -2.07
CA SER A 41 -15.61 4.69 -1.84
C SER A 41 -15.03 4.12 -3.14
N ILE A 42 -13.76 3.72 -3.11
CA ILE A 42 -13.09 3.10 -4.26
C ILE A 42 -13.68 1.72 -4.58
N MET A 43 -13.55 1.29 -5.83
CA MET A 43 -14.13 0.01 -6.29
C MET A 43 -13.60 -1.20 -5.49
N LEU A 44 -12.32 -1.18 -5.11
CA LEU A 44 -11.73 -2.24 -4.30
C LEU A 44 -12.46 -2.39 -2.94
N ASP A 45 -12.76 -1.28 -2.26
CA ASP A 45 -13.48 -1.30 -0.99
C ASP A 45 -14.93 -1.79 -1.15
N HIS A 46 -15.57 -1.51 -2.29
CA HIS A 46 -16.88 -2.08 -2.61
C HIS A 46 -16.83 -3.59 -2.79
N ILE A 47 -15.81 -4.13 -3.46
CA ILE A 47 -15.62 -5.59 -3.58
C ILE A 47 -15.40 -6.20 -2.20
N VAL A 48 -14.54 -5.63 -1.37
CA VAL A 48 -14.28 -6.12 -0.01
C VAL A 48 -15.55 -6.05 0.85
N SER A 49 -16.26 -4.93 0.83
CA SER A 49 -17.51 -4.72 1.56
C SER A 49 -18.61 -5.70 1.09
N TRP A 50 -18.68 -5.97 -0.22
CA TRP A 50 -19.61 -6.93 -0.77
C TRP A 50 -19.29 -8.37 -0.33
N ILE A 51 -18.03 -8.78 -0.34
CA ILE A 51 -17.61 -10.09 0.20
C ILE A 51 -17.95 -10.18 1.69
N GLN A 52 -17.68 -9.12 2.46
CA GLN A 52 -18.03 -9.06 3.89
C GLN A 52 -19.52 -9.24 4.15
N ALA A 53 -20.38 -8.63 3.35
CA ALA A 53 -21.83 -8.73 3.51
C ALA A 53 -22.38 -10.12 3.13
N ASN A 54 -21.76 -10.81 2.16
CA ASN A 54 -22.29 -12.07 1.62
C ASN A 54 -21.62 -13.33 2.20
N ALA A 55 -20.43 -13.22 2.80
CA ALA A 55 -19.64 -14.36 3.30
C ALA A 55 -19.38 -14.32 4.81
N THR A 56 -20.26 -13.67 5.59
CA THR A 56 -20.10 -13.45 7.04
C THR A 56 -19.78 -14.72 7.85
N GLY A 57 -20.32 -15.88 7.46
CA GLY A 57 -20.05 -17.15 8.14
C GLY A 57 -18.67 -17.75 7.84
N VAL A 58 -18.06 -17.45 6.69
CA VAL A 58 -16.78 -18.06 6.25
C VAL A 58 -15.58 -17.18 6.57
N LEU A 59 -15.78 -15.86 6.59
CA LEU A 59 -14.71 -14.89 6.75
C LEU A 59 -13.92 -14.98 8.07
N PRO A 60 -14.54 -15.26 9.22
CA PRO A 60 -13.79 -15.47 10.46
C PRO A 60 -12.79 -16.62 10.36
N TYR A 61 -13.18 -17.72 9.72
CA TYR A 61 -12.30 -18.87 9.51
C TYR A 61 -11.20 -18.58 8.49
N TYR A 62 -11.52 -17.88 7.41
CA TYR A 62 -10.51 -17.42 6.45
C TYR A 62 -9.44 -16.54 7.12
N SER A 63 -9.87 -15.57 7.93
CA SER A 63 -8.96 -14.71 8.71
C SER A 63 -8.14 -15.51 9.71
N LEU A 64 -8.73 -16.52 10.37
CA LEU A 64 -8.01 -17.41 11.27
C LEU A 64 -6.90 -18.17 10.55
N VAL A 65 -7.16 -18.68 9.34
CA VAL A 65 -6.15 -19.36 8.52
C VAL A 65 -5.00 -18.41 8.16
N LEU A 66 -5.31 -17.15 7.80
CA LEU A 66 -4.27 -16.14 7.55
C LEU A 66 -3.44 -15.84 8.79
N ILE A 67 -4.08 -15.66 9.96
CA ILE A 67 -3.39 -15.42 11.23
C ILE A 67 -2.51 -16.62 11.60
N LEU A 68 -3.01 -17.83 11.45
CA LEU A 68 -2.29 -19.07 11.73
C LEU A 68 -1.06 -19.20 10.83
N ALA A 69 -1.23 -18.98 9.53
CA ALA A 69 -0.11 -18.98 8.59
C ALA A 69 0.96 -17.94 8.99
N GLY A 70 0.58 -16.80 9.57
CA GLY A 70 1.52 -15.75 9.99
C GLY A 70 2.18 -15.90 11.31
N ALA A 71 1.46 -16.52 12.22
CA ALA A 71 1.98 -16.95 13.48
C ALA A 71 3.05 -18.03 13.26
N LEU A 72 2.79 -19.00 12.38
CA LEU A 72 3.68 -20.15 12.17
C LEU A 72 4.83 -19.90 11.18
N TYR A 73 4.65 -19.02 10.18
CA TYR A 73 5.65 -18.79 9.14
C TYR A 73 7.05 -18.41 9.67
N PRO A 74 7.20 -17.49 10.66
CA PRO A 74 8.52 -17.16 11.20
C PRO A 74 9.23 -18.35 11.83
N PHE A 75 8.50 -19.27 12.46
CA PHE A 75 9.04 -20.47 13.09
C PHE A 75 9.49 -21.50 12.05
N TYR A 76 8.71 -21.68 10.97
CA TYR A 76 9.07 -22.55 9.86
C TYR A 76 10.27 -22.02 9.06
N SER A 77 10.26 -20.72 8.71
CA SER A 77 11.31 -20.08 7.91
C SER A 77 12.58 -19.74 8.71
N GLY A 78 12.58 -19.96 10.02
CA GLY A 78 13.70 -19.64 10.91
C GLY A 78 13.96 -18.14 11.09
N THR A 79 13.14 -17.25 10.51
CA THR A 79 13.36 -15.80 10.57
C THR A 79 13.22 -15.23 11.97
N TRP A 80 12.49 -15.92 12.86
CA TRP A 80 12.32 -15.53 14.25
C TRP A 80 13.65 -15.45 15.03
N LYS A 81 14.69 -16.16 14.59
CA LYS A 81 16.03 -16.14 15.20
C LYS A 81 16.95 -15.04 14.65
N LYS A 82 16.54 -14.31 13.60
CA LYS A 82 17.41 -13.33 12.92
C LYS A 82 17.72 -12.09 13.78
N SER A 83 16.83 -11.70 14.68
CA SER A 83 17.03 -10.56 15.58
C SER A 83 16.13 -10.66 16.80
N THR A 84 16.50 -9.97 17.89
CA THR A 84 15.66 -9.86 19.10
C THR A 84 14.28 -9.29 18.78
N VAL A 85 14.23 -8.34 17.84
CA VAL A 85 12.97 -7.76 17.35
C VAL A 85 12.11 -8.84 16.69
N ASN A 86 12.67 -9.63 15.75
CA ASN A 86 11.92 -10.69 15.08
C ASN A 86 11.45 -11.78 16.05
N MET A 87 12.22 -12.08 17.10
CA MET A 87 11.84 -13.03 18.14
C MET A 87 10.62 -12.53 18.94
N VAL A 88 10.67 -11.30 19.43
CA VAL A 88 9.57 -10.66 20.17
C VAL A 88 8.31 -10.56 19.30
N PHE A 89 8.45 -10.10 18.05
CA PHE A 89 7.32 -10.04 17.12
C PHE A 89 6.71 -11.41 16.87
N SER A 90 7.52 -12.45 16.68
CA SER A 90 7.05 -13.83 16.48
C SER A 90 6.23 -14.34 17.67
N PHE A 91 6.66 -14.02 18.89
CA PHE A 91 5.90 -14.34 20.11
C PHE A 91 4.55 -13.61 20.15
N PHE A 92 4.52 -12.31 19.82
CA PHE A 92 3.26 -11.59 19.72
C PHE A 92 2.32 -12.14 18.64
N LYS A 93 2.84 -12.71 17.54
CA LYS A 93 1.99 -13.38 16.55
C LYS A 93 1.30 -14.61 17.11
N ILE A 94 1.99 -15.37 17.98
CA ILE A 94 1.38 -16.51 18.68
C ILE A 94 0.28 -16.01 19.61
N ILE A 95 0.50 -14.93 20.36
CA ILE A 95 -0.56 -14.31 21.19
C ILE A 95 -1.74 -13.87 20.32
N GLY A 96 -1.47 -13.18 19.21
CA GLY A 96 -2.50 -12.77 18.25
C GLY A 96 -3.28 -13.96 17.66
N LEU A 97 -2.62 -15.10 17.43
CA LEU A 97 -3.28 -16.34 17.03
C LEU A 97 -4.20 -16.87 18.13
N VAL A 98 -3.74 -16.92 19.37
CA VAL A 98 -4.57 -17.35 20.51
C VAL A 98 -5.79 -16.45 20.65
N VAL A 99 -5.61 -15.13 20.58
CA VAL A 99 -6.72 -14.15 20.61
C VAL A 99 -7.66 -14.34 19.41
N GLY A 100 -7.14 -14.59 18.21
CA GLY A 100 -7.95 -14.87 17.03
C GLY A 100 -8.79 -16.14 17.19
N ILE A 101 -8.23 -17.23 17.74
CA ILE A 101 -8.95 -18.46 18.07
C ILE A 101 -10.05 -18.15 19.09
N MET A 102 -9.73 -17.42 20.15
CA MET A 102 -10.69 -17.03 21.19
C MET A 102 -11.90 -16.28 20.62
N ILE A 103 -11.67 -15.31 19.72
CA ILE A 103 -12.74 -14.55 19.07
C ILE A 103 -13.59 -15.45 18.16
N VAL A 104 -12.96 -16.28 17.32
CA VAL A 104 -13.68 -17.12 16.34
C VAL A 104 -14.51 -18.21 17.00
N PHE A 105 -13.99 -18.83 18.07
CA PHE A 105 -14.67 -19.92 18.79
C PHE A 105 -15.46 -19.43 20.01
N GLY A 106 -15.46 -18.13 20.30
CA GLY A 106 -16.29 -17.52 21.34
C GLY A 106 -15.88 -17.86 22.78
N PHE A 107 -14.61 -18.17 23.04
CA PHE A 107 -14.11 -18.46 24.40
C PHE A 107 -13.02 -17.47 24.81
N GLY A 108 -13.08 -16.92 26.03
CA GLY A 108 -12.10 -15.95 26.51
C GLY A 108 -12.60 -14.98 27.58
N PRO A 109 -11.79 -13.99 27.98
CA PRO A 109 -12.16 -13.03 29.01
C PRO A 109 -13.20 -12.04 28.49
N ALA A 110 -14.12 -11.62 29.37
CA ALA A 110 -15.27 -10.78 28.99
C ALA A 110 -14.89 -9.45 28.30
N TRP A 111 -13.77 -8.84 28.70
CA TRP A 111 -13.29 -7.59 28.09
C TRP A 111 -12.94 -7.75 26.60
N LEU A 112 -12.55 -8.95 26.16
CA LEU A 112 -12.20 -9.21 24.76
C LEU A 112 -13.45 -9.19 23.87
N PHE A 113 -14.60 -9.59 24.40
CA PHE A 113 -15.87 -9.63 23.65
C PHE A 113 -16.66 -8.32 23.75
N ALA A 114 -16.10 -7.27 24.38
CA ALA A 114 -16.71 -5.95 24.35
C ALA A 114 -16.86 -5.46 22.89
N PRO A 115 -18.01 -4.88 22.48
CA PRO A 115 -18.31 -4.58 21.07
C PRO A 115 -17.28 -3.69 20.35
N ASP A 116 -16.60 -2.83 21.10
CA ASP A 116 -15.58 -1.88 20.68
C ASP A 116 -14.14 -2.42 20.72
N MET A 117 -13.96 -3.65 21.20
CA MET A 117 -12.66 -4.31 21.36
C MET A 117 -12.47 -5.46 20.36
N GLY A 118 -12.69 -6.72 20.77
CA GLY A 118 -12.38 -7.89 19.95
C GLY A 118 -13.16 -7.94 18.64
N PRO A 119 -14.51 -7.89 18.65
CA PRO A 119 -15.32 -7.87 17.45
C PRO A 119 -14.96 -6.71 16.51
N PHE A 120 -14.78 -5.50 17.04
CA PHE A 120 -14.39 -4.35 16.24
C PHE A 120 -13.03 -4.56 15.54
N LEU A 121 -11.99 -4.97 16.28
CA LEU A 121 -10.67 -5.20 15.72
C LEU A 121 -10.71 -6.35 14.69
N PHE A 122 -11.43 -7.41 14.97
CA PHE A 122 -11.50 -8.58 14.10
C PHE A 122 -12.28 -8.29 12.80
N ASP A 123 -13.46 -7.71 12.90
CA ASP A 123 -14.31 -7.45 11.73
C ASP A 123 -13.80 -6.26 10.91
N LYS A 124 -13.44 -5.15 11.57
CA LYS A 124 -13.08 -3.91 10.86
C LYS A 124 -11.64 -3.89 10.41
N LEU A 125 -10.71 -4.58 11.10
CA LEU A 125 -9.30 -4.59 10.73
C LEU A 125 -8.89 -5.93 10.15
N VAL A 126 -9.01 -7.03 10.90
CA VAL A 126 -8.44 -8.33 10.47
C VAL A 126 -9.12 -8.83 9.20
N ILE A 127 -10.45 -8.91 9.16
CA ILE A 127 -11.20 -9.37 7.98
C ILE A 127 -11.03 -8.39 6.81
N SER A 128 -11.23 -7.09 7.06
CA SER A 128 -11.11 -6.06 6.01
C SER A 128 -9.75 -6.04 5.36
N VAL A 129 -8.69 -6.00 6.16
CA VAL A 129 -7.32 -6.01 5.65
C VAL A 129 -7.04 -7.35 5.00
N GLY A 130 -7.39 -8.48 5.65
CA GLY A 130 -7.24 -9.85 5.15
C GLY A 130 -7.78 -10.07 3.72
N LEU A 131 -8.85 -9.38 3.34
CA LEU A 131 -9.43 -9.40 2.00
C LEU A 131 -8.85 -8.34 1.07
N LEU A 132 -8.69 -7.11 1.57
CA LEU A 132 -8.23 -5.96 0.79
C LEU A 132 -6.87 -6.22 0.16
N VAL A 133 -5.97 -6.91 0.86
CA VAL A 133 -4.59 -7.01 0.42
C VAL A 133 -4.37 -8.02 -0.69
N PRO A 134 -4.86 -9.27 -0.63
CA PRO A 134 -4.74 -10.21 -1.74
C PRO A 134 -5.43 -9.72 -3.02
N ILE A 135 -6.60 -9.07 -2.87
CA ILE A 135 -7.37 -8.48 -3.97
C ILE A 135 -6.62 -7.27 -4.53
N GLY A 136 -6.19 -6.37 -3.66
CA GLY A 136 -5.41 -5.19 -4.03
C GLY A 136 -4.10 -5.53 -4.71
N ALA A 137 -3.44 -6.64 -4.33
CA ALA A 137 -2.22 -7.11 -4.98
C ALA A 137 -2.42 -7.40 -6.47
N VAL A 138 -3.56 -8.00 -6.85
CA VAL A 138 -3.90 -8.27 -8.26
C VAL A 138 -3.86 -6.96 -9.05
N PHE A 139 -4.61 -5.97 -8.57
CA PHE A 139 -4.79 -4.72 -9.27
C PHE A 139 -3.55 -3.83 -9.17
N LEU A 140 -2.79 -3.92 -8.07
CA LEU A 140 -1.54 -3.21 -7.88
C LEU A 140 -0.48 -3.70 -8.88
N ALA A 141 -0.44 -5.01 -9.14
CA ALA A 141 0.41 -5.56 -10.19
C ALA A 141 0.03 -4.98 -11.58
N LEU A 142 -1.25 -4.65 -11.82
CA LEU A 142 -1.64 -3.96 -13.05
C LEU A 142 -1.17 -2.49 -13.07
N LEU A 143 -1.16 -1.82 -11.93
CA LEU A 143 -0.73 -0.42 -11.83
C LEU A 143 0.79 -0.29 -12.01
N VAL A 144 1.56 -1.12 -11.29
CA VAL A 144 3.03 -1.11 -11.30
C VAL A 144 3.60 -1.80 -12.53
N GLY A 145 2.90 -2.82 -13.03
CA GLY A 145 3.36 -3.65 -14.15
C GLY A 145 3.05 -3.09 -15.53
N TYR A 146 2.30 -2.00 -15.68
CA TYR A 146 1.94 -1.49 -17.01
C TYR A 146 2.27 -0.01 -17.20
N GLY A 147 3.28 0.51 -16.51
CA GLY A 147 3.93 1.78 -16.84
C GLY A 147 3.25 3.05 -16.32
N LEU A 148 2.08 2.96 -15.69
CA LEU A 148 1.40 4.14 -15.12
C LEU A 148 2.24 4.77 -14.01
N LEU A 149 2.83 3.93 -13.17
CA LEU A 149 3.62 4.37 -12.03
C LEU A 149 4.85 5.17 -12.47
N GLU A 150 5.49 4.69 -13.52
CA GLU A 150 6.65 5.28 -14.17
C GLU A 150 6.28 6.56 -14.93
N PHE A 151 5.16 6.55 -15.66
CA PHE A 151 4.66 7.72 -16.39
C PHE A 151 4.39 8.90 -15.46
N ILE A 152 3.56 8.70 -14.43
CA ILE A 152 3.26 9.75 -13.45
C ILE A 152 4.50 10.07 -12.63
N GLY A 153 5.35 9.09 -12.37
CA GLY A 153 6.58 9.29 -11.63
C GLY A 153 7.48 10.34 -12.28
N VAL A 154 7.76 10.20 -13.57
CA VAL A 154 8.58 11.17 -14.31
C VAL A 154 7.96 12.58 -14.30
N LEU A 155 6.63 12.68 -14.40
CA LEU A 155 5.93 13.97 -14.38
C LEU A 155 5.94 14.63 -13.01
N MET A 156 5.86 13.84 -11.94
CA MET A 156 5.75 14.31 -10.56
C MET A 156 7.08 14.43 -9.84
N GLN A 157 8.15 13.87 -10.37
CA GLN A 157 9.52 14.06 -9.91
C GLN A 157 9.88 15.52 -9.55
N PRO A 158 9.51 16.56 -10.35
CA PRO A 158 9.89 17.95 -10.10
C PRO A 158 9.23 18.54 -8.86
N ILE A 159 8.13 17.94 -8.41
CA ILE A 159 7.37 18.38 -7.25
C ILE A 159 7.75 17.50 -6.04
N MET A 160 7.73 16.18 -6.22
CA MET A 160 7.95 15.21 -5.13
C MET A 160 9.37 15.25 -4.57
N ARG A 161 10.39 15.31 -5.44
CA ARG A 161 11.79 15.30 -5.00
C ARG A 161 12.19 16.52 -4.17
N PRO A 162 11.94 17.77 -4.60
CA PRO A 162 12.36 18.93 -3.82
C PRO A 162 11.51 19.15 -2.56
N ILE A 163 10.20 18.89 -2.62
CA ILE A 163 9.31 19.17 -1.49
C ILE A 163 9.39 18.05 -0.44
N TRP A 164 9.21 16.80 -0.82
CA TRP A 164 9.10 15.66 0.11
C TRP A 164 10.29 14.71 0.10
N ARG A 165 11.33 14.95 -0.71
CA ARG A 165 12.51 14.07 -0.84
C ARG A 165 12.18 12.64 -1.27
N THR A 166 11.00 12.41 -1.83
CA THR A 166 10.54 11.13 -2.35
C THR A 166 10.61 11.12 -3.88
N PRO A 167 10.70 9.94 -4.51
CA PRO A 167 10.67 9.81 -5.96
C PRO A 167 9.30 10.22 -6.49
N GLY A 168 9.23 10.68 -7.73
CA GLY A 168 7.99 11.14 -8.36
C GLY A 168 6.88 10.12 -8.32
N ARG A 169 7.21 8.83 -8.44
CA ARG A 169 6.24 7.72 -8.41
C ARG A 169 5.45 7.62 -7.09
N SER A 170 5.97 8.21 -6.00
CA SER A 170 5.26 8.33 -4.72
C SER A 170 4.04 9.25 -4.76
N ALA A 171 3.85 10.05 -5.82
CA ALA A 171 2.63 10.84 -5.99
C ALA A 171 1.40 9.94 -6.11
N ILE A 172 1.55 8.76 -6.71
CA ILE A 172 0.48 7.76 -6.80
C ILE A 172 0.17 7.17 -5.43
N ASP A 173 1.17 6.89 -4.61
CA ASP A 173 0.98 6.48 -3.21
C ASP A 173 0.21 7.54 -2.41
N ALA A 174 0.54 8.82 -2.60
CA ALA A 174 -0.12 9.91 -1.91
C ALA A 174 -1.61 10.01 -2.26
N VAL A 175 -1.94 9.92 -3.55
CA VAL A 175 -3.34 9.92 -4.01
C VAL A 175 -4.06 8.65 -3.55
N ALA A 176 -3.41 7.48 -3.62
CA ALA A 176 -4.01 6.21 -3.21
C ALA A 176 -4.33 6.17 -1.71
N SER A 177 -3.42 6.71 -0.90
CA SER A 177 -3.58 6.82 0.55
C SER A 177 -4.79 7.68 0.90
N PHE A 178 -4.93 8.81 0.20
CA PHE A 178 -5.97 9.80 0.45
C PHE A 178 -7.36 9.35 0.00
N VAL A 179 -7.45 8.82 -1.22
CA VAL A 179 -8.71 8.42 -1.87
C VAL A 179 -9.19 7.05 -1.39
N GLY A 180 -8.26 6.11 -1.20
CA GLY A 180 -8.57 4.75 -0.80
C GLY A 180 -8.57 4.58 0.71
N SER A 181 -7.39 4.36 1.28
CA SER A 181 -7.19 4.23 2.72
C SER A 181 -5.71 4.23 3.05
N TYR A 182 -5.37 4.49 4.32
CA TYR A 182 -4.01 4.33 4.82
C TYR A 182 -3.44 2.92 4.56
N SER A 183 -4.27 1.89 4.74
CA SER A 183 -3.86 0.50 4.55
C SER A 183 -3.48 0.26 3.09
N LEU A 184 -4.23 0.83 2.15
CA LEU A 184 -3.94 0.74 0.73
C LEU A 184 -2.63 1.44 0.38
N GLY A 185 -2.42 2.66 0.88
CA GLY A 185 -1.17 3.41 0.70
C GLY A 185 0.07 2.64 1.16
N LEU A 186 -0.01 2.03 2.36
CA LEU A 186 1.08 1.22 2.90
C LEU A 186 1.37 -0.04 2.07
N LEU A 187 0.35 -0.63 1.45
CA LEU A 187 0.53 -1.80 0.59
C LEU A 187 1.27 -1.47 -0.70
N ILE A 188 0.89 -0.36 -1.33
CA ILE A 188 1.59 0.14 -2.52
C ILE A 188 3.04 0.47 -2.16
N THR A 189 3.24 1.23 -1.07
CA THR A 189 4.57 1.60 -0.57
C THR A 189 5.46 0.38 -0.32
N ASN A 190 4.96 -0.62 0.41
CA ASN A 190 5.70 -1.84 0.72
C ASN A 190 6.04 -2.64 -0.55
N ARG A 191 5.10 -2.73 -1.50
CA ARG A 191 5.32 -3.43 -2.76
C ARG A 191 6.42 -2.75 -3.59
N VAL A 192 6.33 -1.44 -3.77
CA VAL A 192 7.29 -0.66 -4.55
C VAL A 192 8.66 -0.64 -3.88
N TYR A 193 8.72 -0.62 -2.54
CA TYR A 193 9.97 -0.79 -1.78
C TYR A 193 10.63 -2.15 -2.05
N LYS A 194 9.87 -3.24 -2.01
CA LYS A 194 10.39 -4.58 -2.27
C LYS A 194 10.83 -4.82 -3.71
N GLU A 195 10.28 -4.08 -4.65
CA GLU A 195 10.72 -4.10 -6.05
C GLU A 195 12.01 -3.30 -6.30
N GLY A 196 12.60 -2.70 -5.26
CA GLY A 196 13.84 -1.92 -5.37
C GLY A 196 13.62 -0.52 -5.95
N LYS A 197 12.38 -0.07 -6.01
CA LYS A 197 11.99 1.24 -6.56
C LYS A 197 12.01 2.35 -5.50
N TYR A 198 11.93 2.00 -4.21
CA TYR A 198 12.11 2.91 -3.07
C TYR A 198 13.31 2.54 -2.23
N THR A 199 13.92 3.55 -1.60
CA THR A 199 14.83 3.35 -0.47
C THR A 199 14.05 3.25 0.84
N ALA A 200 14.69 2.76 1.90
CA ALA A 200 14.09 2.67 3.24
C ALA A 200 13.65 4.04 3.76
N ARG A 201 14.43 5.10 3.50
CA ARG A 201 14.05 6.48 3.83
C ARG A 201 12.81 6.92 3.06
N GLU A 202 12.79 6.70 1.75
CA GLU A 202 11.65 7.08 0.90
C GLU A 202 10.38 6.36 1.32
N ALA A 203 10.45 5.04 1.55
CA ALA A 203 9.33 4.24 2.02
C ALA A 203 8.83 4.70 3.40
N ALA A 204 9.73 5.02 4.33
CA ALA A 204 9.37 5.54 5.65
C ALA A 204 8.64 6.88 5.55
N ILE A 205 9.13 7.82 4.75
CA ILE A 205 8.49 9.12 4.51
C ILE A 205 7.07 8.95 3.95
N ILE A 206 6.90 8.08 2.93
CA ILE A 206 5.61 7.84 2.29
C ILE A 206 4.62 7.21 3.29
N ALA A 207 5.10 6.21 4.05
CA ALA A 207 4.32 5.50 5.06
C ALA A 207 3.86 6.41 6.21
N THR A 208 4.72 7.28 6.73
CA THR A 208 4.38 8.13 7.88
C THR A 208 3.75 9.45 7.49
N GLY A 209 3.97 9.91 6.26
CA GLY A 209 3.48 11.19 5.77
C GLY A 209 2.15 11.07 5.06
N PHE A 210 2.15 10.38 3.93
CA PHE A 210 1.01 10.35 3.02
C PHE A 210 -0.09 9.37 3.43
N SER A 211 0.24 8.32 4.19
CA SER A 211 -0.73 7.32 4.66
C SER A 211 -1.48 7.74 5.94
N THR A 212 -1.58 9.02 6.27
CA THR A 212 -2.18 9.49 7.53
C THR A 212 -3.62 10.01 7.41
N VAL A 213 -4.11 10.23 6.18
CA VAL A 213 -5.39 10.89 5.94
C VAL A 213 -6.31 10.02 5.08
N SER A 214 -7.61 10.03 5.39
CA SER A 214 -8.67 9.39 4.60
C SER A 214 -9.87 10.33 4.48
N ALA A 215 -10.25 10.68 3.24
CA ALA A 215 -11.40 11.55 2.98
C ALA A 215 -12.71 11.00 3.61
N THR A 216 -12.88 9.68 3.63
CA THR A 216 -14.06 9.02 4.22
C THR A 216 -14.14 9.23 5.72
N PHE A 217 -13.01 9.12 6.44
CA PHE A 217 -12.97 9.39 7.88
C PHE A 217 -13.18 10.86 8.18
N MET A 218 -12.62 11.76 7.36
CA MET A 218 -12.85 13.20 7.47
C MET A 218 -14.35 13.54 7.35
N VAL A 219 -15.10 12.90 6.44
CA VAL A 219 -16.56 13.11 6.35
C VAL A 219 -17.26 12.67 7.64
N ILE A 220 -16.85 11.56 8.24
CA ILE A 220 -17.43 11.08 9.51
C ILE A 220 -17.17 12.11 10.62
N VAL A 221 -15.93 12.56 10.78
CA VAL A 221 -15.56 13.60 11.76
C VAL A 221 -16.34 14.90 11.52
N ALA A 222 -16.44 15.34 10.27
CA ALA A 222 -17.19 16.54 9.92
C ALA A 222 -18.68 16.41 10.25
N LYS A 223 -19.29 15.23 10.04
CA LYS A 223 -20.68 14.98 10.46
C LYS A 223 -20.84 14.98 11.97
N THR A 224 -19.95 14.32 12.70
CA THR A 224 -20.02 14.22 14.16
C THR A 224 -19.83 15.58 14.84
N LEU A 225 -18.98 16.44 14.29
CA LEU A 225 -18.70 17.78 14.82
C LEU A 225 -19.58 18.89 14.24
N GLY A 226 -20.53 18.56 13.34
CA GLY A 226 -21.38 19.56 12.70
C GLY A 226 -20.66 20.50 11.73
N LEU A 227 -19.53 20.06 11.16
CA LEU A 227 -18.69 20.84 10.22
C LEU A 227 -19.05 20.62 8.74
N MET A 228 -20.15 19.91 8.44
CA MET A 228 -20.55 19.59 7.06
C MET A 228 -20.80 20.83 6.20
N ASP A 229 -21.31 21.92 6.80
CA ASP A 229 -21.57 23.17 6.09
C ASP A 229 -20.28 23.85 5.59
N MET A 230 -19.14 23.55 6.23
CA MET A 230 -17.81 24.04 5.84
C MET A 230 -16.91 22.93 5.32
N TRP A 231 -17.48 21.83 4.81
CA TRP A 231 -16.75 20.64 4.34
C TRP A 231 -15.55 20.97 3.46
N ASN A 232 -15.75 21.80 2.42
CA ASN A 232 -14.68 22.14 1.48
C ASN A 232 -13.51 22.85 2.17
N LEU A 233 -13.80 23.79 3.08
CA LEU A 233 -12.76 24.52 3.82
C LEU A 233 -12.01 23.55 4.74
N TYR A 234 -12.74 22.77 5.54
CA TYR A 234 -12.16 21.75 6.41
C TYR A 234 -11.25 20.80 5.63
N PHE A 235 -11.74 20.29 4.50
CA PHE A 235 -11.01 19.35 3.65
C PHE A 235 -9.72 19.94 3.08
N TRP A 236 -9.78 21.12 2.43
CA TRP A 236 -8.60 21.69 1.77
C TRP A 236 -7.57 22.20 2.78
N VAL A 237 -8.01 22.78 3.89
CA VAL A 237 -7.09 23.25 4.94
C VAL A 237 -6.37 22.06 5.57
N THR A 238 -7.08 21.00 5.96
CA THR A 238 -6.45 19.82 6.54
C THR A 238 -5.51 19.13 5.56
N LEU A 239 -5.89 19.03 4.28
CA LEU A 239 -5.01 18.48 3.23
C LEU A 239 -3.72 19.30 3.12
N ILE A 240 -3.82 20.61 2.95
CA ILE A 240 -2.65 21.50 2.84
C ILE A 240 -1.75 21.39 4.07
N VAL A 241 -2.33 21.45 5.27
CA VAL A 241 -1.59 21.33 6.53
C VAL A 241 -0.87 19.98 6.60
N THR A 242 -1.53 18.87 6.30
CA THR A 242 -0.89 17.54 6.29
C THR A 242 0.29 17.47 5.32
N PHE A 243 0.14 17.97 4.11
CA PHE A 243 1.22 17.94 3.11
C PHE A 243 2.39 18.85 3.52
N ILE A 244 2.13 19.99 4.14
CA ILE A 244 3.17 20.88 4.71
C ILE A 244 3.88 20.21 5.87
N VAL A 245 3.14 19.65 6.83
CA VAL A 245 3.71 18.92 7.97
C VAL A 245 4.54 17.74 7.48
N THR A 246 4.08 17.03 6.45
CA THR A 246 4.85 15.97 5.81
C THR A 246 6.15 16.52 5.21
N ALA A 247 6.10 17.62 4.47
CA ALA A 247 7.29 18.26 3.90
C ALA A 247 8.30 18.65 5.00
N ILE A 248 7.82 19.18 6.11
CA ILE A 248 8.66 19.56 7.26
C ILE A 248 9.26 18.31 7.92
N THR A 249 8.44 17.31 8.24
CA THR A 249 8.87 16.08 8.95
C THR A 249 9.90 15.28 8.17
N THR A 250 9.88 15.29 6.83
CA THR A 250 10.94 14.68 6.00
C THR A 250 12.35 15.22 6.28
N ARG A 251 12.45 16.42 6.87
CA ARG A 251 13.69 17.11 7.19
C ARG A 251 14.06 17.00 8.67
N ILE A 252 13.14 16.55 9.52
CA ILE A 252 13.33 16.40 10.96
C ILE A 252 13.72 14.96 11.29
N TRP A 253 14.37 14.78 12.44
CA TRP A 253 14.63 13.45 13.00
C TRP A 253 13.30 12.79 13.43
N PRO A 254 13.09 11.47 13.24
CA PRO A 254 14.05 10.45 12.82
C PRO A 254 14.16 10.22 11.30
N LEU A 255 13.22 10.73 10.49
CA LEU A 255 13.14 10.41 9.06
C LEU A 255 14.39 10.83 8.28
N ASN A 256 15.00 11.96 8.62
CA ASN A 256 16.20 12.45 7.95
C ASN A 256 17.45 11.57 8.16
N ARG A 257 17.47 10.69 9.18
CA ARG A 257 18.61 9.81 9.52
C ARG A 257 18.48 8.40 8.99
N ILE A 258 17.30 8.02 8.47
CA ILE A 258 17.12 6.70 7.85
C ILE A 258 18.04 6.63 6.62
N LYS A 259 18.70 5.50 6.40
CA LYS A 259 19.62 5.30 5.27
C LYS A 259 18.85 5.09 3.97
N ASP A 260 19.49 5.40 2.85
CA ASP A 260 18.96 5.18 1.50
C ASP A 260 19.23 3.74 1.02
N ASP A 261 18.94 2.77 1.89
CA ASP A 261 19.14 1.34 1.61
C ASP A 261 17.93 0.79 0.85
N TYR A 262 18.17 -0.06 -0.15
CA TYR A 262 17.11 -0.78 -0.86
C TYR A 262 16.74 -2.07 -0.12
N TYR A 263 15.58 -2.65 -0.44
CA TYR A 263 15.16 -3.92 0.15
C TYR A 263 16.17 -5.03 -0.14
N GLU A 264 16.50 -5.84 0.88
CA GLU A 264 17.45 -6.96 0.75
C GLU A 264 17.00 -7.92 -0.36
N GLY A 265 17.89 -8.19 -1.33
CA GLY A 265 17.60 -9.06 -2.47
C GLY A 265 16.85 -8.41 -3.64
N SER A 266 16.54 -7.10 -3.56
CA SER A 266 15.99 -6.35 -4.70
C SER A 266 17.10 -5.80 -5.60
N VAL A 267 16.80 -5.59 -6.89
CA VAL A 267 17.68 -4.86 -7.82
C VAL A 267 17.32 -3.38 -7.74
N PRO A 268 18.24 -2.49 -7.31
CA PRO A 268 17.97 -1.06 -7.23
C PRO A 268 17.52 -0.48 -8.58
N GLN A 269 16.39 0.22 -8.57
CA GLN A 269 15.81 0.91 -9.73
C GLN A 269 15.63 2.40 -9.39
N PRO A 270 16.73 3.17 -9.24
CA PRO A 270 16.65 4.58 -8.90
C PRO A 270 15.95 5.37 -10.01
N GLU A 271 15.21 6.40 -9.61
CA GLU A 271 14.55 7.31 -10.55
C GLU A 271 15.60 8.22 -11.23
N VAL A 272 15.70 8.13 -12.57
CA VAL A 272 16.63 8.92 -13.37
C VAL A 272 16.03 10.30 -13.64
N LYS A 273 16.87 11.35 -13.70
CA LYS A 273 16.42 12.68 -14.12
C LYS A 273 16.29 12.71 -15.65
N PRO A 274 15.13 13.05 -16.22
CA PRO A 274 14.95 13.14 -17.67
C PRO A 274 15.88 14.17 -18.30
N GLU A 275 16.55 13.80 -19.39
CA GLU A 275 17.18 14.75 -20.31
C GLU A 275 16.16 15.16 -21.39
N GLY A 276 15.81 16.45 -21.46
CA GLY A 276 14.87 16.99 -22.46
C GLY A 276 13.40 17.03 -22.03
N SER A 277 12.47 16.77 -22.96
CA SER A 277 11.02 16.86 -22.70
C SER A 277 10.56 15.76 -21.73
N ARG A 278 10.05 16.15 -20.56
CA ARG A 278 9.57 15.23 -19.52
C ARG A 278 8.43 14.34 -19.99
N LEU A 279 7.53 14.86 -20.84
CA LEU A 279 6.44 14.05 -21.39
C LEU A 279 6.98 12.94 -22.29
N THR A 280 8.00 13.22 -23.09
CA THR A 280 8.65 12.22 -23.93
C THR A 280 9.40 11.20 -23.08
N ALA A 281 10.09 11.63 -22.04
CA ALA A 281 10.76 10.72 -21.10
C ALA A 281 9.77 9.84 -20.34
N ALA A 282 8.68 10.40 -19.82
CA ALA A 282 7.60 9.67 -19.15
C ALA A 282 6.99 8.61 -20.08
N TRP A 283 6.79 8.98 -21.35
CA TRP A 283 6.27 8.08 -22.36
C TRP A 283 7.25 6.94 -22.69
N ASN A 284 8.54 7.25 -22.82
CA ASN A 284 9.58 6.25 -23.07
C ASN A 284 9.71 5.27 -21.89
N GLU A 285 9.70 5.77 -20.65
CA GLU A 285 9.77 4.94 -19.44
C GLU A 285 8.54 4.00 -19.35
N ALA A 286 7.35 4.52 -19.66
CA ALA A 286 6.14 3.70 -19.72
C ALA A 286 6.22 2.62 -20.81
N GLN A 287 6.76 2.96 -21.98
CA GLN A 287 6.98 2.00 -23.07
C GLN A 287 8.00 0.91 -22.68
N GLU A 288 9.09 1.28 -22.02
CA GLU A 288 10.10 0.33 -21.55
C GLU A 288 9.52 -0.61 -20.50
N THR A 289 8.74 -0.08 -19.56
CA THR A 289 8.04 -0.88 -18.55
C THR A 289 7.13 -1.90 -19.23
N VAL A 290 6.26 -1.47 -20.15
CA VAL A 290 5.33 -2.35 -20.88
C VAL A 290 6.05 -3.43 -21.69
N LYS A 291 7.25 -3.13 -22.23
CA LYS A 291 8.08 -4.10 -22.96
C LYS A 291 8.70 -5.15 -22.04
N GLN A 292 9.12 -4.75 -20.84
CA GLN A 292 9.70 -5.65 -19.84
C GLN A 292 8.63 -6.45 -19.09
N SER A 293 7.36 -6.04 -19.18
CA SER A 293 6.26 -6.70 -18.51
C SER A 293 5.90 -8.04 -19.15
N PRO A 294 6.02 -9.17 -18.42
CA PRO A 294 5.55 -10.46 -18.91
C PRO A 294 4.03 -10.43 -19.11
N SER A 295 3.51 -11.29 -19.99
CA SER A 295 2.07 -11.48 -20.14
C SER A 295 1.45 -11.91 -18.80
N LEU A 296 0.20 -11.49 -18.52
CA LEU A 296 -0.53 -11.79 -17.27
C LEU A 296 -0.49 -13.27 -16.86
N LEU A 297 -0.30 -14.19 -17.80
CA LEU A 297 -0.29 -15.63 -17.56
C LEU A 297 1.10 -16.24 -17.33
N ALA A 298 2.19 -15.53 -17.64
CA ALA A 298 3.53 -16.12 -17.60
C ALA A 298 4.27 -15.75 -16.29
N ARG A 299 4.17 -16.67 -15.32
CA ARG A 299 5.21 -16.99 -14.31
C ARG A 299 5.47 -16.07 -13.11
N ARG A 300 4.81 -14.92 -12.91
CA ARG A 300 4.94 -14.16 -11.63
C ARG A 300 3.79 -14.33 -10.63
N PHE A 301 2.68 -14.94 -11.05
CA PHE A 301 1.52 -15.16 -10.18
C PHE A 301 1.71 -16.28 -9.14
N ILE A 302 2.69 -17.19 -9.28
CA ILE A 302 2.86 -18.32 -8.35
C ILE A 302 3.91 -18.04 -7.26
N ASN A 303 5.06 -17.46 -7.59
CA ASN A 303 6.07 -17.12 -6.58
C ASN A 303 5.75 -15.80 -5.84
N GLY A 304 5.14 -14.84 -6.54
CA GLY A 304 4.78 -13.55 -5.96
C GLY A 304 3.61 -13.62 -4.98
N TYR A 305 2.59 -14.45 -5.24
CA TYR A 305 1.48 -14.64 -4.31
C TYR A 305 1.89 -15.37 -3.04
N GLY A 306 2.77 -16.38 -3.13
CA GLY A 306 3.33 -17.05 -1.96
C GLY A 306 4.10 -16.07 -1.08
N ASP A 307 5.10 -15.38 -1.62
CA ASP A 307 5.87 -14.38 -0.87
C ASP A 307 5.01 -13.21 -0.41
N PHE A 308 4.04 -12.76 -1.21
CA PHE A 308 3.18 -11.65 -0.85
C PHE A 308 2.17 -12.04 0.22
N THR A 309 1.50 -13.20 0.13
CA THR A 309 0.60 -13.67 1.20
C THR A 309 1.39 -13.89 2.47
N ILE A 310 2.54 -14.55 2.41
CA ILE A 310 3.46 -14.73 3.55
C ILE A 310 3.91 -13.40 4.16
N ASN A 311 4.29 -12.43 3.33
CA ASN A 311 4.73 -11.11 3.80
C ASN A 311 3.59 -10.22 4.27
N PHE A 312 2.41 -10.39 3.68
CA PHE A 312 1.18 -9.71 4.05
C PHE A 312 0.67 -10.20 5.40
N ILE A 313 0.67 -11.51 5.56
CA ILE A 313 0.45 -12.20 6.80
C ILE A 313 1.47 -11.72 7.86
N ASN A 314 2.75 -11.56 7.49
CA ASN A 314 3.77 -10.96 8.36
C ASN A 314 3.50 -9.48 8.70
N TRP A 315 2.85 -8.74 7.81
CA TRP A 315 2.50 -7.33 7.97
C TRP A 315 1.21 -7.12 8.80
N ILE A 316 0.17 -7.93 8.63
CA ILE A 316 -1.01 -7.95 9.51
C ILE A 316 -0.56 -8.19 10.95
N THR A 317 0.31 -9.19 11.14
CA THR A 317 0.84 -9.51 12.46
C THR A 317 1.78 -8.43 13.01
N TRP A 318 2.42 -7.63 12.18
CA TRP A 318 3.18 -6.44 12.62
C TRP A 318 2.23 -5.31 13.04
N PHE A 319 1.19 -5.05 12.25
CA PHE A 319 0.23 -3.96 12.45
C PHE A 319 -0.69 -4.18 13.66
N SER A 320 -1.13 -5.42 13.91
CA SER A 320 -1.91 -5.78 15.10
C SER A 320 -1.12 -5.59 16.41
N VAL A 321 0.22 -5.61 16.34
CA VAL A 321 1.11 -5.51 17.52
C VAL A 321 1.61 -4.07 17.73
N SER A 322 1.87 -3.32 16.64
CA SER A 322 2.38 -1.95 16.71
C SER A 322 1.39 -0.93 17.28
N ARG A 323 0.11 -1.29 17.44
CA ARG A 323 -0.92 -0.38 17.99
C ARG A 323 -1.01 -0.38 19.53
N ILE A 324 -0.20 -1.18 20.22
CA ILE A 324 -0.09 -1.14 21.70
C ILE A 324 0.81 0.03 22.17
N HIS A 325 1.34 0.86 21.27
CA HIS A 325 2.18 2.02 21.60
C HIS A 325 1.60 3.37 21.15
N ALA A 326 0.29 3.44 20.87
CA ALA A 326 -0.38 4.72 20.57
C ALA A 326 -1.19 5.29 21.74
N ASP A 327 -1.28 4.60 22.88
CA ASP A 327 -1.95 5.06 24.10
C ASP A 327 -1.05 4.89 25.35
N ILE A 328 0.16 5.46 25.31
CA ILE A 328 0.89 5.94 26.49
C ILE A 328 1.45 7.33 26.20
#